data_AF-A0A1M6LUV7-F1
#
_entry.id   AF-A0A1M6LUV7-F1
#
_cell.length_a   1.000
_cell.length_b   1.000
_cell.length_c   1.000
_cell.angle_alpha   90.00
_cell.angle_beta   90.00
_cell.angle_gamma   90.00
#
_symmetry.space_group_name_H-M   'P 1'
#
loop_
_entity.id
_entity.type
_entity.pdbx_description
1 polymer ?
#
loop_
_entity_poly.entity_id
_entity_poly.type
_entity_poly.pdbx_seq_one_letter_code
_entity_poly.pdbx_strand_id
1 'polypeptide(L)'
;MAVDKCITCGDVVPEGLQICPECMRKSGANEKEIEAAEELRDIANILSITAGTDGNIRVAMESILNIANRLERRKQSEISAENY
;
A
#
# COMPACT_ATOMS: atom_id res chain seq x y z
N MET A 1 1.68 13.97 -10.25
CA MET A 1 2.04 12.54 -10.36
C MET A 1 3.27 12.49 -11.23
N ALA A 2 4.37 11.95 -10.72
CA ALA A 2 5.55 11.71 -11.56
C ALA A 2 5.20 10.60 -12.55
N VAL A 3 5.60 10.76 -13.80
CA VAL A 3 5.35 9.78 -14.85
C VAL A 3 6.66 9.03 -15.05
N ASP A 4 6.63 7.71 -14.84
CA ASP A 4 7.81 6.88 -15.08
C ASP A 4 8.10 6.80 -16.57
N LYS A 5 9.39 6.76 -16.91
CA LYS A 5 9.88 6.71 -18.28
C LYS A 5 10.80 5.52 -18.46
N CYS A 6 10.67 4.85 -19.61
CA CYS A 6 11.56 3.78 -20.04
C CYS A 6 13.00 4.30 -20.05
N ILE A 7 13.90 3.62 -19.34
CA ILE A 7 15.32 4.02 -19.29
C ILE A 7 16.04 3.89 -20.64
N THR A 8 15.46 3.11 -21.57
CA THR A 8 16.05 2.82 -22.88
C THR A 8 15.62 3.81 -23.97
N CYS A 9 14.31 4.10 -24.09
CA CYS A 9 13.77 4.96 -25.15
C CYS A 9 13.19 6.29 -24.65
N GLY A 10 13.00 6.46 -23.34
CA GLY A 10 12.42 7.66 -22.75
C GLY A 10 10.89 7.77 -22.85
N ASP A 11 10.22 6.80 -23.47
CA ASP A 11 8.76 6.76 -23.55
C ASP A 11 8.14 6.57 -22.17
N VAL A 12 6.92 7.05 -22.01
CA VAL A 12 6.14 6.85 -20.78
C VAL A 12 5.89 5.35 -20.58
N VAL A 13 6.13 4.88 -19.36
CA VAL A 13 5.85 3.50 -18.95
C VAL A 13 4.92 3.48 -17.74
N PRO A 14 4.15 2.40 -17.56
CA PRO A 14 3.42 2.18 -16.32
C PRO A 14 4.33 2.24 -15.11
N GLU A 15 3.86 2.87 -14.03
CA GLU A 15 4.60 2.95 -12.76
C GLU A 15 5.04 1.55 -12.31
N GLY A 16 6.32 1.43 -11.94
CA GLY A 16 6.94 0.16 -11.54
C GLY A 16 7.64 -0.62 -12.66
N LEU A 17 7.44 -0.27 -13.94
CA LEU A 17 8.26 -0.80 -15.05
C LEU A 17 9.43 0.13 -15.36
N GLN A 18 10.65 -0.42 -15.47
CA GLN A 18 11.84 0.35 -15.82
C GLN A 18 12.08 0.43 -17.34
N ILE A 19 11.66 -0.60 -18.08
CA ILE A 19 11.85 -0.73 -19.52
C ILE A 19 10.48 -1.02 -20.13
N CYS A 20 10.12 -0.39 -21.24
CA CYS A 20 8.85 -0.68 -21.92
C CYS A 20 8.89 -2.06 -22.60
N PRO A 21 7.73 -2.72 -22.79
CA PRO A 21 7.64 -4.01 -23.49
C PRO A 21 8.35 -4.04 -24.85
N GLU A 22 8.28 -2.94 -25.61
CA GLU A 22 8.96 -2.83 -26.90
C GLU A 22 10.49 -2.85 -26.77
N CYS A 23 11.05 -2.16 -25.77
CA CYS A 23 12.48 -2.18 -25.52
C CYS A 23 12.94 -3.52 -24.93
N MET A 24 12.11 -4.18 -24.12
CA MET A 24 12.38 -5.55 -23.65
C MET A 24 12.47 -6.51 -24.84
N ARG A 25 11.49 -6.46 -25.75
CA ARG A 25 11.46 -7.29 -26.97
C ARG A 25 12.68 -7.03 -27.86
N LYS A 26 13.06 -5.77 -28.06
CA LYS A 26 14.29 -5.40 -28.80
C LYS A 26 15.57 -5.90 -28.14
N SER A 27 15.56 -6.08 -26.82
CA SER A 27 16.68 -6.61 -26.04
C SER A 27 16.74 -8.14 -26.06
N GLY A 28 15.80 -8.81 -26.73
CA GLY A 28 15.73 -10.26 -26.86
C GLY A 28 14.84 -10.95 -25.83
N ALA A 29 14.10 -10.19 -25.00
CA ALA A 29 13.11 -10.78 -24.11
C ALA A 29 11.98 -11.41 -24.93
N ASN A 30 11.59 -12.62 -24.55
CA ASN A 30 10.44 -13.30 -25.13
C ASN A 30 9.14 -12.83 -24.45
N GLU A 31 7.99 -13.17 -25.04
CA GLU A 31 6.69 -12.69 -24.55
C GLU A 31 6.40 -13.09 -23.10
N LYS A 32 6.83 -14.28 -22.66
CA LYS A 32 6.61 -14.73 -21.28
C LYS A 32 7.41 -13.93 -20.27
N GLU A 33 8.60 -13.48 -20.65
CA GLU A 33 9.44 -12.64 -19.78
C GLU A 33 8.84 -11.24 -19.64
N ILE A 34 8.24 -10.72 -20.71
CA ILE A 34 7.52 -9.44 -20.70
C ILE A 34 6.27 -9.55 -19.83
N GLU A 35 5.44 -10.58 -20.05
CA GLU A 35 4.25 -10.86 -19.25
C GLU A 35 4.59 -11.01 -17.76
N ALA A 36 5.63 -11.79 -17.44
CA ALA A 36 6.09 -11.93 -16.06
C ALA A 36 6.52 -10.61 -15.43
N ALA A 37 7.15 -9.70 -16.18
CA ALA A 37 7.53 -8.39 -15.67
C ALA A 37 6.30 -7.51 -15.36
N GLU A 38 5.27 -7.58 -16.20
CA GLU A 38 4.00 -6.88 -15.98
C GLU A 38 3.26 -7.45 -14.76
N GLU A 39 3.19 -8.79 -14.63
CA GLU A 39 2.59 -9.46 -13.47
C GLU A 39 3.32 -9.10 -12.17
N LEU A 40 4.66 -9.12 -12.17
CA LEU A 40 5.46 -8.75 -10.99
C LEU A 40 5.23 -7.30 -10.58
N ARG A 41 5.06 -6.39 -11.55
CA ARG A 41 4.72 -4.99 -11.31
C ARG A 41 3.32 -4.87 -10.70
N ASP A 42 2.35 -5.63 -11.18
CA ASP A 42 1.00 -5.64 -10.60
C ASP A 42 0.99 -6.21 -9.18
N ILE A 43 1.75 -7.27 -8.91
CA ILE A 43 1.95 -7.81 -7.56
C ILE A 43 2.58 -6.75 -6.65
N ALA A 44 3.61 -6.03 -7.10
CA ALA A 44 4.24 -4.96 -6.32
C ALA A 44 3.25 -3.84 -5.98
N ASN A 45 2.37 -3.48 -6.92
CA ASN A 45 1.30 -2.49 -6.68
C ASN A 45 0.32 -2.97 -5.61
N ILE A 46 -0.11 -4.23 -5.66
CA ILE A 46 -0.97 -4.83 -4.64
C ILE A 46 -0.28 -4.79 -3.27
N LEU A 47 0.98 -5.20 -3.17
CA LEU A 47 1.73 -5.21 -1.91
C LEU A 47 1.88 -3.81 -1.31
N SER A 48 2.11 -2.78 -2.13
CA SER A 48 2.15 -1.37 -1.70
C SER A 48 0.81 -0.90 -1.11
N ILE A 49 -0.31 -1.25 -1.76
CA ILE A 49 -1.66 -0.96 -1.25
C ILE A 49 -1.91 -1.67 0.08
N THR A 50 -1.51 -2.94 0.19
CA THR A 50 -1.65 -3.72 1.43
C THR A 50 -0.85 -3.11 2.58
N ALA A 51 0.38 -2.66 2.34
CA ALA A 51 1.18 -1.98 3.36
C ALA A 51 0.50 -0.71 3.90
N GLY A 52 -0.12 0.08 3.01
CA GLY A 52 -0.94 1.23 3.42
C GLY A 52 -2.18 0.82 4.22
N THR A 53 -2.80 -0.30 3.86
CA THR A 53 -3.97 -0.86 4.55
C THR A 53 -3.62 -1.33 5.96
N ASP A 54 -2.51 -2.04 6.14
CA ASP A 54 -2.03 -2.49 7.45
C ASP A 54 -1.75 -1.29 8.38
N GLY A 55 -1.15 -0.23 7.84
CA GLY A 55 -0.98 1.04 8.56
C GLY A 55 -2.30 1.66 9.00
N ASN A 56 -3.28 1.74 8.11
CA ASN A 56 -4.62 2.26 8.42
C ASN A 56 -5.34 1.42 9.49
N ILE A 57 -5.25 0.10 9.41
CA ILE A 57 -5.82 -0.82 10.41
C ILE A 57 -5.17 -0.60 11.77
N ARG A 58 -3.84 -0.47 11.84
CA ARG A 58 -3.13 -0.18 13.09
C ARG A 58 -3.62 1.12 13.74
N VAL A 59 -3.72 2.20 12.98
CA VAL A 59 -4.21 3.50 13.48
C VAL A 59 -5.66 3.40 13.96
N ALA A 60 -6.50 2.66 13.23
CA ALA A 60 -7.88 2.42 13.63
C ALA A 60 -7.95 1.63 14.96
N MET A 61 -7.15 0.57 15.11
CA MET A 61 -7.06 -0.21 16.36
C MET A 61 -6.60 0.64 17.55
N GLU A 62 -5.54 1.44 17.39
CA GLU A 62 -5.07 2.36 18.43
C GLU A 62 -6.16 3.35 18.85
N SER A 63 -6.92 3.86 17.88
CA SER A 63 -8.05 4.76 18.13
C SER A 63 -9.20 4.08 18.90
N ILE A 64 -9.53 2.84 18.54
CA ILE A 64 -10.55 2.04 19.23
C ILE A 64 -10.15 1.78 20.69
N LEU A 65 -8.90 1.38 20.94
CA LEU A 65 -8.40 1.15 22.30
C LEU A 65 -8.44 2.44 23.14
N ASN A 66 -8.09 3.58 22.54
CA ASN A 66 -8.20 4.88 23.19
C ASN A 66 -9.65 5.25 23.54
N ILE A 67 -10.63 4.90 22.68
CA ILE A 67 -12.06 5.07 22.98
C ILE A 67 -12.47 4.18 24.15
N ALA A 68 -12.12 2.89 24.11
CA ALA A 68 -12.45 1.93 25.17
C ALA A 68 -11.93 2.41 26.53
N ASN A 69 -10.66 2.80 26.60
CA ASN A 69 -10.04 3.32 27.83
C ASN A 69 -10.74 4.61 28.35
N ARG A 70 -11.17 5.50 27.45
CA ARG A 70 -11.97 6.68 27.87
C ARG A 70 -13.33 6.29 28.45
N LEU A 71 -13.99 5.28 27.88
CA LEU A 71 -15.27 4.78 28.37
C LEU A 71 -15.13 4.12 29.74
N GLU A 72 -14.09 3.31 29.94
CA GLU A 72 -13.79 2.69 31.24
C GLU A 72 -13.55 3.72 32.34
N ARG A 73 -12.74 4.75 32.05
CA ARG A 73 -12.49 5.84 33.02
C ARG A 73 -13.77 6.60 33.38
N ARG A 74 -14.64 6.87 32.41
CA ARG A 74 -15.94 7.53 32.65
C ARG A 74 -16.84 6.69 33.55
N LYS A 75 -16.98 5.40 33.22
CA LYS A 75 -17.74 4.46 34.05
C LYS A 75 -17.20 4.40 35.47
N GLN A 76 -15.88 4.36 35.64
CA GLN A 76 -15.26 4.35 36.96
C GLN A 76 -15.55 5.65 37.75
N SER A 77 -15.52 6.81 37.09
CA SER A 77 -15.86 8.08 37.73
C SER A 77 -17.33 8.16 38.15
N GLU A 78 -18.25 7.61 37.34
CA GLU A 78 -19.68 7.54 37.67
C GLU A 78 -19.91 6.66 38.91
N ILE A 79 -19.32 5.46 38.94
CA ILE A 79 -19.40 4.56 40.10
C ILE A 79 -18.84 5.23 41.36
N SER A 80 -17.71 5.92 41.24
CA SER A 80 -17.11 6.63 42.38
C SER A 80 -17.98 7.80 42.89
N ALA A 81 -18.77 8.43 42.02
CA ALA A 81 -19.67 9.52 42.40
C ALA A 81 -20.98 9.02 43.04
N GLU A 82 -21.46 7.82 42.69
CA GLU A 82 -22.66 7.21 43.32
C GLU A 82 -22.40 6.67 44.74
N ASN A 83 -21.14 6.43 45.10
CA ASN A 83 -20.75 5.88 46.40
C ASN A 83 -20.43 6.95 47.46
N TYR A 84 -20.70 8.23 47.18
CA TYR A 84 -20.51 9.37 48.08
C TYR A 84 -21.80 10.19 48.19
#